data_AF-A0A7V6NF51-F1
#
_entry.id   AF-A0A7V6NF51-F1
#
_cell.length_a   1.000
_cell.length_b   1.000
_cell.length_c   1.000
_cell.angle_alpha   90.00
_cell.angle_beta   90.00
_cell.angle_gamma   90.00
#
_symmetry.space_group_name_H-M   'P 1'
#
loop_
_entity.id
_entity.type
_entity.pdbx_description
1 polymer ?
#
loop_
_entity_poly.entity_id
_entity_poly.type
_entity_poly.pdbx_seq_one_letter_code
_entity_poly.pdbx_strand_id
1 'polypeptide(L)'
;GILPFTLDVDQQFIAAVLTIIGYSLNDTVVIFDRIREYRTLCPKRDIRENIDEALNSTLSRTVNTSATTLVVLLAIAIFGGEVIRGFAVALAIGVAICPFTSVLLSTPIVFDLWRYGDKKTPKQVKGPQKAVAKKRK
;
A
#
# COMPACT_ATOMS: atom_id res chain seq x y z
N GLY A 1 -26.54 -0.40 -22.95
CA GLY A 1 -25.55 -0.61 -21.87
C GLY A 1 -26.00 0.15 -20.63
N ILE A 2 -25.66 -0.32 -19.43
CA ILE A 2 -26.07 0.24 -18.14
C ILE A 2 -25.36 1.57 -17.79
N LEU A 3 -24.37 2.00 -18.60
CA LEU A 3 -23.62 3.23 -18.38
C LEU A 3 -23.92 4.27 -19.49
N PRO A 4 -24.08 5.56 -19.15
CA PRO A 4 -24.46 6.63 -20.09
C PRO A 4 -23.26 7.17 -20.90
N PHE A 5 -22.19 6.39 -21.06
CA PHE A 5 -20.97 6.78 -21.77
C PHE A 5 -20.36 5.58 -22.50
N THR A 6 -19.70 5.83 -23.62
CA THR A 6 -19.00 4.82 -24.41
C THR A 6 -17.71 4.37 -23.72
N LEU A 7 -17.53 3.06 -23.59
CA LEU A 7 -16.30 2.42 -23.15
C LEU A 7 -15.52 1.93 -24.37
N ASP A 8 -15.13 2.87 -25.22
CA ASP A 8 -14.30 2.56 -26.38
C ASP A 8 -12.84 2.42 -25.95
N VAL A 9 -12.12 1.51 -26.59
CA VAL A 9 -10.68 1.35 -26.38
C VAL A 9 -9.97 2.38 -27.24
N ASP A 10 -9.68 3.54 -26.65
CA ASP A 10 -9.08 4.70 -27.31
C ASP A 10 -7.72 5.07 -26.65
N GLN A 11 -7.10 6.15 -27.15
CA GLN A 11 -5.82 6.63 -26.60
C GLN A 11 -5.94 7.05 -25.13
N GLN A 12 -7.10 7.58 -24.72
CA GLN A 12 -7.35 7.98 -23.34
C GLN A 12 -7.41 6.75 -22.44
N PHE A 13 -8.06 5.67 -22.88
CA PHE A 13 -8.09 4.40 -22.17
C PHE A 13 -6.68 3.86 -21.89
N ILE A 14 -5.79 3.87 -22.89
CA ILE A 14 -4.38 3.42 -22.71
C ILE A 14 -3.65 4.31 -21.69
N ALA A 15 -3.84 5.64 -21.77
CA ALA A 15 -3.27 6.56 -20.79
C ALA A 15 -3.80 6.29 -19.37
N ALA A 16 -5.07 5.90 -19.22
CA ALA A 16 -5.67 5.56 -17.93
C ALA A 16 -4.99 4.33 -17.32
N VAL A 17 -4.84 3.27 -18.11
CA VAL A 17 -4.19 2.03 -17.68
C VAL A 17 -2.74 2.30 -17.25
N LEU A 18 -1.98 3.05 -18.05
CA LEU A 18 -0.61 3.42 -17.71
C LEU A 18 -0.53 4.20 -16.37
N THR A 19 -1.48 5.11 -16.16
CA THR A 19 -1.58 5.90 -14.92
C THR A 19 -1.90 5.00 -13.72
N ILE A 20 -2.83 4.05 -13.86
CA ILE A 20 -3.19 3.11 -12.79
C ILE A 20 -2.01 2.22 -12.42
N ILE A 21 -1.25 1.73 -13.41
CA ILE A 21 -0.04 0.96 -13.16
C ILE A 21 0.98 1.79 -12.37
N GLY A 22 1.23 3.04 -12.78
CA GLY A 22 2.12 3.95 -12.07
C GLY A 22 1.67 4.19 -10.62
N TYR A 23 0.36 4.39 -10.41
CA TYR A 23 -0.22 4.61 -9.10
C TYR A 23 -0.10 3.38 -8.18
N SER A 24 -0.39 2.19 -8.70
CA SER A 24 -0.27 0.94 -7.96
C SER A 24 1.18 0.61 -7.57
N LEU A 25 2.14 0.87 -8.46
CA LEU A 25 3.55 0.66 -8.19
C LEU A 25 4.08 1.65 -7.15
N ASN A 26 3.67 2.92 -7.24
CA ASN A 26 4.00 3.95 -6.26
C ASN A 26 3.61 3.52 -4.85
N ASP A 27 2.37 3.08 -4.64
CA ASP A 27 1.88 2.68 -3.33
C ASP A 27 2.65 1.48 -2.76
N THR A 28 2.92 0.49 -3.62
CA THR A 28 3.63 -0.74 -3.24
C THR A 28 5.08 -0.47 -2.82
N VAL A 29 5.81 0.37 -3.57
CA VAL A 29 7.20 0.70 -3.26
C VAL A 29 7.32 1.47 -1.95
N VAL A 30 6.40 2.41 -1.68
CA VAL A 30 6.41 3.20 -0.43
C VAL A 30 6.18 2.30 0.79
N ILE A 31 5.25 1.34 0.72
CA ILE A 31 5.02 0.38 1.81
C ILE A 31 6.26 -0.47 2.05
N PHE A 32 6.86 -1.02 0.98
CA PHE A 32 8.07 -1.83 1.14
C PHE A 32 9.25 -1.03 1.68
N ASP A 33 9.40 0.22 1.28
CA ASP A 33 10.43 1.11 1.81
C ASP A 33 10.24 1.35 3.31
N ARG A 34 9.01 1.67 3.75
CA ARG A 34 8.71 1.83 5.18
C ARG A 34 8.97 0.57 5.99
N ILE A 35 8.59 -0.60 5.50
CA ILE A 35 8.85 -1.87 6.20
C ILE A 35 10.37 -2.12 6.34
N ARG A 36 11.17 -1.77 5.31
CA ARG A 36 12.63 -1.85 5.38
C ARG A 36 13.22 -0.84 6.37
N GLU A 37 12.67 0.36 6.43
CA GLU A 37 13.12 1.39 7.38
C GLU A 37 12.84 0.99 8.84
N TYR A 38 11.62 0.57 9.17
CA TYR A 38 11.26 0.13 10.54
C TYR A 38 12.10 -1.05 11.01
N ARG A 39 12.45 -1.97 10.09
CA ARG A 39 13.38 -3.06 10.39
C ARG A 39 14.78 -2.56 10.79
N THR A 40 15.27 -1.49 10.17
CA THR A 40 16.59 -0.91 10.45
C THR A 40 16.58 -0.11 11.75
N LEU A 41 15.51 0.66 12.00
CA LEU A 41 15.36 1.49 13.20
C LEU A 41 15.09 0.67 14.47
N CYS A 42 14.32 -0.42 14.36
CA CYS A 42 13.88 -1.24 15.49
C CYS A 42 14.29 -2.72 15.36
N PRO A 43 15.59 -3.06 15.35
CA PRO A 43 16.07 -4.42 15.11
C PRO A 43 15.74 -5.42 16.23
N LYS A 44 15.37 -4.95 17.43
CA LYS A 44 15.06 -5.78 18.60
C LYS A 44 13.56 -6.08 18.78
N ARG A 45 12.68 -5.34 18.09
CA ARG A 45 11.22 -5.52 18.17
C ARG A 45 10.76 -6.74 17.38
N ASP A 46 9.57 -7.23 17.69
CA ASP A 46 8.98 -8.30 16.88
C ASP A 46 8.69 -7.76 15.47
N ILE A 47 8.93 -8.59 14.47
CA ILE A 47 8.76 -8.21 13.07
C ILE A 47 7.30 -7.92 12.77
N ARG A 48 6.38 -8.59 13.46
CA ARG A 48 4.94 -8.30 13.39
C ARG A 48 4.63 -6.87 13.83
N GLU A 49 5.23 -6.42 14.93
CA GLU A 49 5.05 -5.07 15.47
C GLU A 49 5.66 -4.02 14.52
N ASN A 50 6.84 -4.28 13.97
CA ASN A 50 7.47 -3.41 12.97
C ASN A 50 6.65 -3.29 11.68
N ILE A 51 6.02 -4.39 11.23
CA ILE A 51 5.16 -4.38 10.04
C ILE A 51 3.89 -3.58 10.31
N ASP A 52 3.27 -3.76 11.48
CA ASP A 52 2.02 -3.07 11.83
C ASP A 52 2.23 -1.55 11.94
N GLU A 53 3.30 -1.11 12.61
CA GLU A 53 3.66 0.31 12.68
C GLU A 53 4.00 0.89 11.30
N ALA A 54 4.74 0.15 10.47
CA ALA A 54 5.08 0.56 9.11
C ALA A 54 3.84 0.68 8.21
N LEU A 55 2.92 -0.30 8.30
CA LEU A 55 1.67 -0.28 7.54
C LEU A 55 0.80 0.88 7.97
N ASN A 56 0.58 1.09 9.27
CA ASN A 56 -0.26 2.18 9.76
C ASN A 56 0.29 3.57 9.34
N SER A 57 1.61 3.76 9.43
CA SER A 57 2.25 5.00 8.99
C SER A 57 2.14 5.22 7.48
N THR A 58 2.20 4.14 6.68
CA THR A 58 2.15 4.26 5.21
C THR A 58 0.73 4.40 4.70
N LEU A 59 -0.21 3.65 5.29
CA LEU A 59 -1.63 3.65 4.96
C LEU A 59 -2.22 5.05 5.02
N SER A 60 -1.94 5.80 6.08
CA SER A 60 -2.43 7.17 6.22
C SER A 60 -1.96 8.07 5.05
N ARG A 61 -0.70 7.89 4.62
CA ARG A 61 -0.13 8.64 3.48
C ARG A 61 -0.75 8.22 2.15
N THR A 62 -0.81 6.92 1.86
CA THR A 62 -1.29 6.41 0.58
C THR A 62 -2.79 6.68 0.43
N VAL A 63 -3.59 6.46 1.48
CA VAL A 63 -5.02 6.77 1.49
C VAL A 63 -5.29 8.26 1.32
N ASN A 64 -4.53 9.15 1.97
CA ASN A 64 -4.71 10.59 1.77
C ASN A 64 -4.37 11.00 0.33
N THR A 65 -3.31 10.44 -0.23
CA THR A 65 -2.92 10.71 -1.62
C THR A 65 -4.02 10.23 -2.58
N SER A 66 -4.51 9.00 -2.42
CA SER A 66 -5.58 8.44 -3.27
C SER A 66 -6.89 9.16 -3.09
N ALA A 67 -7.21 9.60 -1.87
CA ALA A 67 -8.43 10.35 -1.60
C ALA A 67 -8.44 11.70 -2.32
N THR A 68 -7.32 12.44 -2.29
CA THR A 68 -7.23 13.74 -3.00
C THR A 68 -7.37 13.58 -4.51
N THR A 69 -6.78 12.55 -5.11
CA THR A 69 -6.94 12.27 -6.54
C THR A 69 -8.34 11.79 -6.88
N LEU A 70 -8.97 10.97 -6.03
CA LEU A 70 -10.37 10.57 -6.19
C LEU A 70 -11.32 11.77 -6.19
N VAL A 71 -11.11 12.78 -5.33
CA VAL A 71 -11.92 14.00 -5.33
C VAL A 71 -11.86 14.71 -6.69
N VAL A 72 -10.66 14.83 -7.26
CA VAL A 72 -10.47 15.43 -8.59
C VAL A 72 -11.14 14.59 -9.67
N LEU A 73 -10.96 13.27 -9.65
CA LEU A 73 -11.56 12.36 -10.63
C LEU A 73 -13.09 12.34 -10.53
N LEU A 74 -13.66 12.45 -9.33
CA LEU A 74 -15.10 12.58 -9.12
C LEU A 74 -15.64 13.89 -9.67
N ALA A 75 -14.92 15.00 -9.47
CA ALA A 75 -15.30 16.28 -10.07
C ALA A 75 -15.31 16.19 -11.60
N ILE A 76 -14.29 15.55 -12.20
CA ILE A 76 -14.25 15.32 -13.65
C ILE A 76 -15.36 14.35 -14.10
N ALA A 77 -15.69 13.33 -13.31
CA ALA A 77 -16.74 12.38 -13.65
C ALA A 77 -18.16 12.98 -13.63
N ILE A 78 -18.38 14.03 -12.83
CA ILE A 78 -19.68 14.74 -12.71
C ILE A 78 -19.76 15.92 -13.68
N PHE A 79 -18.72 16.75 -13.72
CA PHE A 79 -18.69 18.00 -14.50
C PHE A 79 -18.00 17.88 -15.86
N GLY A 80 -17.34 16.76 -16.14
CA GLY A 80 -16.64 16.51 -17.40
C GLY A 80 -17.58 16.13 -18.55
N GLY A 81 -17.14 16.41 -19.77
CA GLY A 81 -17.85 16.02 -20.99
C GLY A 81 -17.80 14.50 -21.27
N GLU A 82 -18.60 14.04 -22.23
CA GLU A 82 -18.78 12.61 -22.54
C GLU A 82 -17.47 11.87 -22.80
N VAL A 83 -16.51 12.51 -23.50
CA VAL A 83 -15.23 11.91 -23.86
C VAL A 83 -14.36 11.58 -22.63
N ILE A 84 -14.25 12.52 -21.68
CA ILE A 84 -13.35 12.35 -20.52
C ILE A 84 -14.01 11.66 -19.33
N ARG A 85 -15.34 11.52 -19.35
CA ARG A 85 -16.11 10.95 -18.25
C ARG A 85 -15.83 9.45 -18.08
N GLY A 86 -15.81 8.70 -19.18
CA GLY A 86 -15.45 7.28 -19.17
C GLY A 86 -14.02 7.06 -18.65
N PHE A 87 -13.09 7.89 -19.12
CA PHE A 87 -11.70 7.92 -18.66
C PHE A 87 -11.57 8.19 -17.15
N ALA A 88 -12.24 9.23 -16.64
CA ALA A 88 -12.18 9.60 -15.24
C ALA A 88 -12.79 8.54 -14.31
N VAL A 89 -13.88 7.89 -14.72
CA VAL A 89 -14.49 6.79 -13.96
C VAL A 89 -13.56 5.57 -13.91
N ALA A 90 -12.92 5.22 -15.04
CA ALA A 90 -11.93 4.14 -15.07
C ALA A 90 -10.75 4.39 -14.13
N LEU A 91 -10.20 5.62 -14.15
CA LEU A 91 -9.16 6.03 -13.21
C LEU A 91 -9.63 6.02 -11.76
N ALA A 92 -10.86 6.48 -11.49
CA ALA A 92 -11.39 6.54 -10.13
C ALA A 92 -11.49 5.14 -9.51
N ILE A 93 -11.97 4.16 -10.28
CA ILE A 93 -12.04 2.76 -9.83
C ILE A 93 -10.63 2.22 -9.56
N GLY A 94 -9.67 2.46 -10.46
CA GLY A 94 -8.29 2.01 -10.29
C GLY A 94 -7.64 2.58 -9.03
N VAL A 95 -7.68 3.91 -8.88
CA VAL A 95 -7.10 4.64 -7.75
C VAL A 95 -7.74 4.23 -6.43
N ALA A 96 -9.06 3.98 -6.40
CA ALA A 96 -9.75 3.55 -5.18
C ALA A 96 -9.27 2.18 -4.69
N ILE A 97 -8.91 1.26 -5.59
CA ILE A 97 -8.51 -0.11 -5.24
C ILE A 97 -7.01 -0.21 -4.87
N CYS A 98 -6.16 0.70 -5.37
CA CYS A 98 -4.71 0.66 -5.18
C CYS A 98 -4.21 0.63 -3.71
N PRO A 99 -4.74 1.45 -2.79
CA PRO A 99 -4.32 1.39 -1.39
C PRO A 99 -4.65 0.05 -0.73
N PHE A 100 -5.79 -0.55 -1.08
CA PHE A 100 -6.19 -1.85 -0.55
C PHE A 100 -5.33 -2.97 -1.12
N THR A 101 -5.07 -2.97 -2.43
CA THR A 101 -4.28 -4.03 -3.07
C THR A 101 -2.83 -4.05 -2.56
N SER A 102 -2.21 -2.88 -2.40
CA SER A 102 -0.81 -2.79 -1.98
C SER A 102 -0.58 -3.35 -0.57
N VAL A 103 -1.47 -3.05 0.39
CA VAL A 103 -1.40 -3.56 1.77
C VAL A 103 -1.61 -5.08 1.84
N LEU A 104 -2.57 -5.58 1.05
CA LEU A 104 -2.87 -7.00 0.95
C LEU A 104 -1.71 -7.78 0.32
N LEU A 105 -0.96 -7.18 -0.62
CA LEU A 105 0.22 -7.79 -1.23
C LEU A 105 1.47 -7.68 -0.34
N SER A 106 1.70 -6.54 0.31
CA SER A 106 2.91 -6.33 1.12
C SER A 106 3.01 -7.28 2.32
N THR A 107 1.91 -7.56 3.00
CA THR A 107 1.90 -8.41 4.20
C THR A 107 2.40 -9.84 3.95
N PRO A 108 1.84 -10.62 3.00
CA PRO A 108 2.33 -11.97 2.70
C PRO A 108 3.73 -11.97 2.09
N ILE A 109 4.06 -10.98 1.25
CA ILE A 109 5.40 -10.89 0.62
C ILE A 109 6.49 -10.71 1.69
N VAL A 110 6.26 -9.82 2.66
CA VAL A 110 7.23 -9.59 3.75
C VAL A 110 7.32 -10.80 4.67
N PHE A 111 6.19 -11.45 4.96
CA PHE A 111 6.19 -12.67 5.77
C PHE A 111 6.94 -13.82 5.09
N ASP A 112 6.81 -13.98 3.77
CA ASP A 112 7.52 -15.00 3.01
C ASP A 112 9.01 -14.68 2.86
N LEU A 113 9.37 -13.41 2.60
CA LEU A 113 10.76 -12.96 2.63
C LEU A 113 11.43 -13.25 3.97
N TRP A 114 10.70 -13.05 5.06
CA TRP A 114 11.20 -13.34 6.40
C TRP A 114 11.40 -14.84 6.61
N ARG A 115 10.42 -15.68 6.25
CA ARG A 115 10.51 -17.13 6.35
C ARG A 115 11.66 -17.70 5.51
N TYR A 116 11.93 -17.10 4.34
CA TYR A 116 13.08 -17.47 3.51
C TYR A 116 14.42 -17.05 4.12
N GLY A 117 14.49 -15.87 4.76
CA GLY A 117 15.67 -15.41 5.49
C GLY A 117 15.98 -16.24 6.74
N ASP A 118 14.96 -16.71 7.47
CA ASP A 118 15.12 -17.54 8.66
C ASP A 118 15.71 -18.93 8.34
N LYS A 119 15.51 -19.45 7.12
CA LYS A 119 16.16 -20.71 6.68
C LYS A 119 17.68 -20.59 6.54
N LYS A 120 18.24 -19.37 6.46
CA LYS A 120 19.69 -19.12 6.37
C LYS A 120 20.34 -18.69 7.68
N THR A 121 19.59 -18.52 8.77
CA THR A 121 20.13 -18.00 10.03
C THR A 121 19.83 -18.96 11.18
N PRO A 122 20.83 -19.54 11.87
CA PRO A 122 20.60 -20.36 13.05
C PRO A 122 19.88 -19.52 14.11
N LYS A 123 18.77 -20.05 14.62
CA LYS A 123 17.93 -19.45 15.67
C LYS A 123 18.79 -18.88 16.81
N GLN A 124 18.85 -17.55 16.93
CA GLN A 124 19.32 -16.95 18.17
C GLN A 124 18.19 -17.02 19.21
N VAL A 125 18.47 -17.79 20.25
CA VAL A 125 17.65 -18.04 21.43
C VAL A 125 17.30 -16.71 22.12
N LYS A 126 16.03 -16.31 22.11
CA LYS A 126 15.52 -15.29 23.05
C LYS A 126 15.43 -15.94 24.44
N GLY A 127 16.43 -15.68 25.28
CA GLY A 127 16.42 -16.03 26.69
C GLY A 127 15.30 -15.29 27.46
N PRO A 128 14.87 -15.83 28.62
CA PRO A 128 13.74 -15.30 29.38
C PRO A 128 14.05 -13.92 29.98
N GLN A 129 13.43 -12.88 29.42
CA GLN A 129 13.57 -11.50 29.87
C GLN A 129 12.41 -11.10 30.79
N LYS A 130 12.36 -11.65 32.02
CA LYS A 130 11.65 -11.05 33.18
C LYS A 130 12.27 -11.54 34.51
N ALA A 131 13.47 -11.08 34.83
CA ALA A 131 14.06 -11.25 36.17
C ALA A 131 14.89 -10.01 36.58
N VAL A 132 14.39 -8.80 36.33
CA VAL A 132 14.95 -7.58 36.94
C VAL A 132 13.81 -6.61 37.26
N ALA A 133 13.01 -6.96 38.26
CA ALA A 133 12.20 -5.99 38.98
C ALA A 133 12.38 -6.23 40.48
N LYS A 134 13.21 -5.38 41.07
CA LYS A 134 13.09 -4.88 42.44
C LYS A 134 13.63 -5.78 43.57
N LYS A 135 14.97 -5.94 43.59
CA LYS A 135 15.75 -5.87 44.84
C LYS A 135 16.26 -4.43 44.96
N ARG A 136 15.65 -3.62 45.83
CA ARG A 136 16.25 -2.40 46.41
C ARG A 136 15.38 -1.92 47.58
N LYS A 137 15.97 -2.06 48.77
CA LYS A 137 15.55 -1.65 50.11
C LYS A 137 14.50 -2.53 50.78
#